data_AF-A0A530QV02-F1
#
_entry.id   AF-A0A530QV02-F1
#
_cell.length_a   1.000
_cell.length_b   1.000
_cell.length_c   1.000
_cell.angle_alpha   90.00
_cell.angle_beta   90.00
_cell.angle_gamma   90.00
#
_symmetry.space_group_name_H-M   'P 1'
#
loop_
_entity.id
_entity.type
_entity.pdbx_description
1 polymer ?
#
loop_
_entity_poly.entity_id
_entity_poly.type
_entity_poly.pdbx_seq_one_letter_code
_entity_poly.pdbx_strand_id
1 'polypeptide(L)'
;MDVGKYTRRIKARILYNHLLVSGTPKAHIKALLDSGRLPKLIDHPNYNPRVIEWMTDATHVADIAPDDYAKAFLEALSHPHRLWDTAFRHLPRKCQHLLFALFFCSEYGVDIDRLRVAYDAIHPFLSRKYGTAHHPKDFEESLRILEGGFIGLGGETARFINPSVRDYLSEYLDDLAMLLDFASVCPTAEWAGKVWEHGTRNIGAPSYKSRLALAFIDTIPAFLRLPVWSTRKRSPLSLEVIDMAQSERIRLLLSWGAETSDPGSLKPRSRSHANHLTTTVSGWTVSGWYRSLKRSAILTILEISRSYWRSVRLLKRR
;
A
#
# COMPACT_ATOMS: atom_id res chain seq x y z
N MET A 1 2.61 13.37 4.29
CA MET A 1 3.02 14.77 4.04
C MET A 1 2.17 15.66 4.93
N ASP A 2 2.83 16.45 5.76
CA ASP A 2 2.25 17.21 6.88
C ASP A 2 1.11 18.16 6.48
N VAL A 3 0.07 18.19 7.30
CA VAL A 3 -1.10 19.09 7.23
C VAL A 3 -0.68 20.58 7.34
N GLY A 4 0.57 20.85 7.72
CA GLY A 4 1.13 22.19 7.97
C GLY A 4 1.65 22.98 6.76
N LYS A 5 1.54 22.51 5.51
CA LYS A 5 2.18 23.21 4.36
C LYS A 5 1.50 24.51 3.89
N TYR A 6 0.22 24.70 4.18
CA TYR A 6 -0.49 25.90 3.75
C TYR A 6 -0.77 26.82 4.93
N THR A 7 -0.15 28.00 4.92
CA THR A 7 -0.55 29.06 5.84
C THR A 7 -2.03 29.39 5.60
N ARG A 8 -2.72 29.87 6.63
CA ARG A 8 -4.12 30.31 6.53
C ARG A 8 -4.35 31.24 5.33
N ARG A 9 -3.39 32.13 5.05
CA ARG A 9 -3.41 33.02 3.89
C ARG A 9 -3.35 32.27 2.55
N ILE A 10 -2.52 31.24 2.45
CA ILE A 10 -2.44 30.41 1.23
C ILE A 10 -3.74 29.62 1.05
N LYS A 11 -4.27 28.99 2.11
CA LYS A 11 -5.56 28.28 2.07
C LYS A 11 -6.70 29.21 1.62
N ALA A 12 -6.80 30.40 2.21
CA ALA A 12 -7.79 31.39 1.81
C ALA A 12 -7.67 31.78 0.33
N ARG A 13 -6.44 31.97 -0.16
CA ARG A 13 -6.18 32.34 -1.56
C ARG A 13 -6.50 31.20 -2.54
N ILE A 14 -6.20 29.95 -2.18
CA ILE A 14 -6.60 28.78 -2.97
C ILE A 14 -8.13 28.75 -3.11
N LEU A 15 -8.86 28.82 -1.98
CA LEU A 15 -10.32 28.82 -1.99
C LEU A 15 -10.90 29.97 -2.82
N TYR A 16 -10.39 31.19 -2.64
CA TYR A 16 -10.82 32.36 -3.39
C TYR A 16 -10.63 32.20 -4.89
N ASN A 17 -9.44 31.76 -5.31
CA ASN A 17 -9.14 31.57 -6.73
C ASN A 17 -10.08 30.52 -7.35
N HIS A 18 -10.33 29.42 -6.65
CA HIS A 18 -11.25 28.40 -7.13
C HIS A 18 -12.71 28.91 -7.20
N LEU A 19 -13.21 29.60 -6.18
CA LEU A 19 -14.56 30.17 -6.23
C LEU A 19 -14.75 31.16 -7.39
N LEU A 20 -13.69 31.87 -7.79
CA LEU A 20 -13.73 32.80 -8.92
C LEU A 20 -13.60 32.14 -10.28
N VAL A 21 -12.74 31.12 -10.40
CA VAL A 21 -12.34 30.55 -11.70
C VAL A 21 -13.14 29.29 -12.04
N SER A 22 -13.53 28.49 -11.05
CA SER A 22 -14.12 27.15 -11.25
C SER A 22 -15.59 27.16 -11.71
N GLY A 23 -16.17 28.34 -12.01
CA GLY A 23 -17.55 28.43 -12.50
C GLY A 23 -18.62 28.14 -11.44
N THR A 24 -18.29 28.20 -10.14
CA THR A 24 -19.26 28.01 -9.05
C THR A 24 -20.43 28.99 -9.20
N PRO A 25 -21.70 28.53 -9.16
CA PRO A 25 -22.84 29.43 -9.34
C PRO A 25 -22.90 30.51 -8.25
N LYS A 26 -23.28 31.73 -8.64
CA LYS A 26 -23.30 32.90 -7.73
C LYS A 26 -24.20 32.68 -6.50
N ALA A 27 -25.28 31.92 -6.64
CA ALA A 27 -26.18 31.60 -5.54
C ALA A 27 -25.47 30.80 -4.44
N HIS A 28 -24.67 29.81 -4.81
CA HIS A 28 -23.88 28.99 -3.88
C HIS A 28 -22.76 29.79 -3.22
N ILE A 29 -22.07 30.66 -3.97
CA ILE A 29 -21.06 31.57 -3.40
C ILE A 29 -21.70 32.48 -2.35
N LYS A 30 -22.87 33.06 -2.66
CA LYS A 30 -23.60 33.92 -1.74
C LYS A 30 -24.03 33.16 -0.49
N ALA A 31 -24.63 31.97 -0.65
CA ALA A 31 -25.04 31.14 0.48
C ALA A 31 -23.85 30.74 1.37
N LEU A 32 -22.68 30.46 0.79
CA LEU A 32 -21.46 30.16 1.54
C LEU A 32 -20.95 31.37 2.35
N LEU A 33 -21.04 32.57 1.79
CA LEU A 33 -20.69 33.83 2.47
C LEU A 33 -21.67 34.10 3.62
N ASP A 34 -22.97 34.03 3.33
CA ASP A 34 -24.06 34.30 4.27
C ASP A 34 -24.06 33.28 5.44
N SER A 35 -23.62 32.04 5.21
CA SER A 35 -23.55 31.02 6.26
C SER A 35 -22.47 31.31 7.32
N GLY A 36 -21.53 32.22 7.06
CA GLY A 36 -20.41 32.53 7.96
C GLY A 36 -19.42 31.37 8.19
N ARG A 37 -19.42 30.33 7.34
CA ARG A 37 -18.62 29.10 7.55
C ARG A 37 -17.25 29.12 6.86
N LEU A 38 -16.92 30.15 6.10
CA LEU A 38 -15.62 30.30 5.43
C LEU A 38 -14.40 30.10 6.35
N PRO A 39 -14.35 30.66 7.58
CA PRO A 39 -13.25 30.39 8.50
C PRO A 39 -13.10 28.90 8.83
N LYS A 40 -14.22 28.19 9.03
CA LYS A 40 -14.21 26.75 9.31
C LYS A 40 -13.69 25.93 8.13
N LEU A 41 -13.98 26.34 6.89
CA LEU A 41 -13.43 25.70 5.70
C LEU A 41 -11.92 25.92 5.62
N ILE A 42 -11.46 27.17 5.76
CA ILE A 42 -10.04 27.52 5.63
C ILE A 42 -9.21 26.86 6.73
N ASP A 43 -9.72 26.86 7.96
CA ASP A 43 -9.00 26.34 9.13
C ASP A 43 -9.26 24.84 9.36
N HIS A 44 -9.94 24.16 8.43
CA HIS A 44 -10.24 22.73 8.53
C HIS A 44 -8.93 21.90 8.61
N PRO A 45 -8.85 20.89 9.51
CA PRO A 45 -7.66 20.04 9.65
C PRO A 45 -7.39 19.25 8.36
N ASN A 46 -8.44 18.79 7.68
CA ASN A 46 -8.32 18.06 6.41
C ASN A 46 -8.37 18.98 5.18
N TYR A 47 -7.92 20.24 5.31
CA TYR A 47 -7.90 21.17 4.18
C TYR A 47 -7.11 20.55 3.01
N ASN A 48 -7.81 20.30 1.91
CA ASN A 48 -7.25 19.64 0.73
C ASN A 48 -7.63 20.44 -0.52
N PRO A 49 -6.66 21.06 -1.23
CA PRO A 49 -6.92 21.81 -2.46
C PRO A 49 -7.73 21.04 -3.51
N ARG A 50 -7.62 19.70 -3.57
CA ARG A 50 -8.42 18.87 -4.48
C ARG A 50 -9.89 18.78 -4.08
N VAL A 51 -10.19 18.76 -2.78
CA VAL A 51 -11.57 18.87 -2.30
C VAL A 51 -12.12 20.27 -2.58
N ILE A 52 -11.28 21.32 -2.48
CA ILE A 52 -11.69 22.69 -2.84
C ILE A 52 -12.03 22.78 -4.32
N GLU A 53 -11.15 22.28 -5.20
CA GLU A 53 -11.39 22.22 -6.64
C GLU A 53 -12.68 21.47 -6.95
N TRP A 54 -12.86 20.28 -6.37
CA TRP A 54 -14.07 19.46 -6.57
C TRP A 54 -15.35 20.15 -6.11
N MET A 55 -15.33 20.74 -4.91
CA MET A 55 -16.48 21.46 -4.36
C MET A 55 -16.75 22.80 -5.06
N THR A 56 -15.86 23.27 -5.94
CA THR A 56 -16.06 24.51 -6.69
C THR A 56 -16.35 24.26 -8.17
N ASP A 57 -16.20 23.03 -8.66
CA ASP A 57 -16.51 22.64 -10.02
C ASP A 57 -18.02 22.74 -10.29
N ALA A 58 -18.39 23.40 -11.38
CA ALA A 58 -19.79 23.68 -11.72
C ALA A 58 -20.65 22.42 -11.85
N THR A 59 -20.09 21.29 -12.33
CA THR A 59 -20.85 20.05 -12.52
C THR A 59 -21.23 19.41 -11.19
N HIS A 60 -20.34 19.45 -10.21
CA HIS A 60 -20.59 18.90 -8.88
C HIS A 60 -21.47 19.80 -8.01
N VAL A 61 -21.32 21.11 -8.15
CA VAL A 61 -22.12 22.08 -7.38
C VAL A 61 -23.57 22.12 -7.86
N ALA A 62 -23.85 21.78 -9.12
CA ALA A 62 -25.18 21.79 -9.70
C ALA A 62 -26.19 20.91 -8.95
N ASP A 63 -25.74 19.79 -8.37
CA ASP A 63 -26.59 18.84 -7.66
C ASP A 63 -26.85 19.22 -6.18
N ILE A 64 -26.29 20.33 -5.71
CA ILE A 64 -26.38 20.77 -4.32
C ILE A 64 -27.25 22.03 -4.23
N ALA A 65 -28.22 22.06 -3.31
CA ALA A 65 -28.99 23.28 -3.06
C ALA A 65 -28.07 24.39 -2.47
N PRO A 66 -28.22 25.66 -2.86
CA PRO A 66 -27.38 26.75 -2.34
C PRO A 66 -27.28 26.79 -0.81
N ASP A 67 -28.40 26.61 -0.11
CA ASP A 67 -28.45 26.68 1.36
C ASP A 67 -27.71 25.52 2.05
N ASP A 68 -27.63 24.35 1.39
CA ASP A 68 -26.93 23.18 1.89
C ASP A 68 -25.43 23.17 1.52
N TYR A 69 -25.03 24.03 0.58
CA TYR A 69 -23.68 24.03 0.00
C TYR A 69 -22.57 24.12 1.04
N ALA A 70 -22.69 25.02 2.02
CA ALA A 70 -21.68 25.18 3.06
C ALA A 70 -21.56 23.94 3.98
N LYS A 71 -22.66 23.19 4.18
CA LYS A 71 -22.65 21.93 4.94
C LYS A 71 -21.99 20.83 4.11
N ALA A 72 -22.40 20.66 2.86
CA ALA A 72 -21.83 19.69 1.94
C ALA A 72 -20.31 19.88 1.75
N PHE A 73 -19.86 21.13 1.67
CA PHE A 73 -18.43 21.46 1.56
C PHE A 73 -17.64 21.00 2.79
N LEU A 74 -18.13 21.29 4.00
CA LEU A 74 -17.49 20.82 5.24
C LEU A 74 -17.50 19.28 5.35
N GLU A 75 -18.58 18.64 4.93
CA GLU A 75 -18.68 17.18 4.90
C GLU A 75 -17.68 16.55 3.93
N ALA A 76 -17.49 17.15 2.74
CA ALA A 76 -16.50 16.70 1.76
C ALA A 76 -15.06 16.82 2.29
N LEU A 77 -14.75 17.88 3.03
CA LEU A 77 -13.46 18.02 3.71
C LEU A 77 -13.30 17.01 4.86
N SER A 78 -14.39 16.70 5.56
CA SER A 78 -14.38 15.70 6.64
C SER A 78 -14.23 14.27 6.10
N HIS A 79 -14.80 13.98 4.93
CA HIS A 79 -14.86 12.64 4.33
C HIS A 79 -14.38 12.67 2.86
N PRO A 80 -13.07 12.90 2.62
CA PRO A 80 -12.51 12.95 1.27
C PRO A 80 -12.58 11.60 0.54
N HIS A 81 -12.96 10.52 1.23
CA HIS A 81 -13.08 9.17 0.67
C HIS A 81 -13.92 9.14 -0.62
N ARG A 82 -15.09 9.80 -0.65
CA ARG A 82 -15.98 9.78 -1.84
C ARG A 82 -15.34 10.41 -3.08
N LEU A 83 -14.59 11.48 -2.88
CA LEU A 83 -13.83 12.15 -3.93
C LEU A 83 -12.81 11.18 -4.53
N TRP A 84 -12.01 10.56 -3.66
CA TRP A 84 -10.96 9.64 -4.09
C TRP A 84 -11.53 8.38 -4.71
N ASP A 85 -12.64 7.84 -4.18
CA ASP A 85 -13.30 6.65 -4.73
C ASP A 85 -13.77 6.88 -6.16
N THR A 86 -14.44 8.00 -6.39
CA THR A 86 -14.91 8.36 -7.74
C THR A 86 -13.72 8.53 -8.67
N ALA A 87 -12.72 9.34 -8.30
CA ALA A 87 -11.56 9.60 -9.15
C ALA A 87 -10.76 8.31 -9.43
N PHE A 88 -10.57 7.45 -8.42
CA PHE A 88 -9.82 6.22 -8.51
C PHE A 88 -10.50 5.18 -9.43
N ARG A 89 -11.82 5.02 -9.33
CA ARG A 89 -12.57 4.06 -10.16
C ARG A 89 -12.50 4.39 -11.64
N HIS A 90 -12.37 5.67 -12.01
CA HIS A 90 -12.23 6.11 -13.40
C HIS A 90 -10.80 6.02 -13.93
N LEU A 91 -9.80 5.71 -13.09
CA LEU A 91 -8.44 5.50 -13.54
C LEU A 91 -8.31 4.23 -14.40
N PRO A 92 -7.45 4.24 -15.44
CA PRO A 92 -7.02 3.02 -16.11
C PRO A 92 -6.44 2.01 -15.11
N ARG A 93 -6.62 0.70 -15.38
CA ARG A 93 -6.13 -0.37 -14.49
C ARG A 93 -4.63 -0.27 -14.22
N LYS A 94 -3.82 0.08 -15.22
CA LYS A 94 -2.39 0.34 -15.06
C LYS A 94 -2.07 1.40 -14.01
N CYS A 95 -2.86 2.47 -13.94
CA CYS A 95 -2.72 3.52 -12.94
C CYS A 95 -3.12 3.01 -11.55
N GLN A 96 -4.23 2.27 -11.44
CA GLN A 96 -4.65 1.64 -10.18
C GLN A 96 -3.55 0.71 -9.63
N HIS A 97 -2.96 -0.13 -10.49
CA HIS A 97 -1.86 -1.00 -10.11
C HIS A 97 -0.64 -0.20 -9.62
N LEU A 98 -0.30 0.95 -10.23
CA LEU A 98 0.79 1.79 -9.74
C LEU A 98 0.51 2.34 -8.33
N LEU A 99 -0.73 2.73 -8.05
CA LEU A 99 -1.12 3.19 -6.71
C LEU A 99 -1.04 2.06 -5.67
N PHE A 100 -1.35 0.81 -6.05
CA PHE A 100 -1.18 -0.36 -5.19
C PHE A 100 0.30 -0.63 -4.89
N ALA A 101 1.15 -0.60 -5.92
CA ALA A 101 2.59 -0.75 -5.75
C ALA A 101 3.14 0.31 -4.79
N LEU A 102 2.78 1.58 -5.01
CA LEU A 102 3.20 2.70 -4.17
C LEU A 102 2.69 2.58 -2.72
N PHE A 103 1.47 2.10 -2.51
CA PHE A 103 0.87 1.97 -1.18
C PHE A 103 1.67 1.06 -0.25
N PHE A 104 2.12 -0.08 -0.77
CA PHE A 104 2.90 -1.08 -0.04
C PHE A 104 4.42 -0.81 -0.09
N CYS A 105 4.84 0.27 -0.74
CA CYS A 105 6.18 0.85 -0.57
C CYS A 105 6.22 1.79 0.66
N SER A 106 7.28 2.59 0.76
CA SER A 106 7.48 3.58 1.82
C SER A 106 6.37 4.64 1.89
N GLU A 107 5.93 4.94 3.12
CA GLU A 107 4.87 5.93 3.39
C GLU A 107 5.28 7.37 3.09
N TYR A 108 6.59 7.66 3.13
CA TYR A 108 7.15 9.01 2.98
C TYR A 108 7.59 9.33 1.54
N GLY A 109 7.52 8.34 0.67
CA GLY A 109 8.00 8.39 -0.71
C GLY A 109 9.01 7.29 -0.99
N VAL A 110 9.10 6.92 -2.26
CA VAL A 110 9.92 5.82 -2.77
C VAL A 110 10.67 6.28 -4.00
N ASP A 111 11.90 5.79 -4.18
CA ASP A 111 12.66 5.98 -5.42
C ASP A 111 11.91 5.36 -6.61
N ILE A 112 11.94 6.02 -7.77
CA ILE A 112 11.18 5.61 -8.95
C ILE A 112 11.60 4.22 -9.43
N ASP A 113 12.89 3.85 -9.34
CA ASP A 113 13.34 2.52 -9.76
C ASP A 113 12.84 1.44 -8.79
N ARG A 114 12.82 1.75 -7.47
CA ARG A 114 12.21 0.85 -6.47
C ARG A 114 10.72 0.68 -6.70
N LEU A 115 10.01 1.76 -7.05
CA LEU A 115 8.59 1.68 -7.42
C LEU A 115 8.38 0.84 -8.68
N ARG A 116 9.27 0.98 -9.68
CA ARG A 116 9.21 0.19 -10.91
C ARG A 116 9.33 -1.31 -10.64
N VAL A 117 10.26 -1.72 -9.77
CA VAL A 117 10.40 -3.12 -9.36
C VAL A 117 9.09 -3.66 -8.76
N ALA A 118 8.40 -2.88 -7.92
CA ALA A 118 7.13 -3.31 -7.36
C ALA A 118 5.99 -3.34 -8.39
N TYR A 119 5.94 -2.35 -9.27
CA TYR A 119 4.98 -2.29 -10.36
C TYR A 119 5.12 -3.46 -11.33
N ASP A 120 6.34 -3.75 -11.77
CA ASP A 120 6.64 -4.80 -12.74
C ASP A 120 6.35 -6.21 -12.18
N ALA A 121 6.33 -6.37 -10.85
CA ALA A 121 5.90 -7.62 -10.21
C ALA A 121 4.37 -7.78 -10.23
N ILE A 122 3.61 -6.73 -9.89
CA ILE A 122 2.16 -6.84 -9.70
C ILE A 122 1.38 -6.61 -10.99
N HIS A 123 1.79 -5.66 -11.85
CA HIS A 123 0.98 -5.21 -12.97
C HIS A 123 0.77 -6.30 -14.03
N PRO A 124 1.80 -7.04 -14.49
CA PRO A 124 1.60 -8.15 -15.42
C PRO A 124 0.81 -9.31 -14.80
N PHE A 125 1.00 -9.59 -13.51
CA PHE A 125 0.28 -10.64 -12.79
C PHE A 125 -1.23 -10.35 -12.73
N LEU A 126 -1.60 -9.18 -12.23
CA LEU A 126 -3.00 -8.75 -12.14
C LEU A 126 -3.62 -8.65 -13.54
N SER A 127 -2.87 -8.13 -14.52
CA SER A 127 -3.37 -8.00 -15.89
C SER A 127 -3.68 -9.36 -16.51
N ARG A 128 -2.83 -10.37 -16.29
CA ARG A 128 -3.09 -11.74 -16.73
C ARG A 128 -4.28 -12.36 -16.00
N LYS A 129 -4.35 -12.20 -14.68
CA LYS A 129 -5.42 -12.77 -13.84
C LYS A 129 -6.79 -12.21 -14.20
N TYR A 130 -6.88 -10.91 -14.44
CA TYR A 130 -8.15 -10.19 -14.69
C TYR A 130 -8.40 -9.90 -16.17
N GLY A 131 -7.58 -10.44 -17.07
CA GLY A 131 -7.79 -10.35 -18.52
C GLY A 131 -7.65 -8.94 -19.10
N THR A 132 -6.76 -8.11 -18.55
CA THR A 132 -6.48 -6.77 -19.09
C THR A 132 -5.20 -6.75 -19.94
N ALA A 133 -5.23 -6.00 -21.03
CA ALA A 133 -4.03 -5.73 -21.82
C ALA A 133 -3.01 -4.96 -20.98
N HIS A 134 -1.72 -5.25 -21.22
CA HIS A 134 -0.60 -4.50 -20.66
C HIS A 134 0.48 -4.30 -21.72
N HIS A 135 1.24 -3.21 -21.59
CA HIS A 135 2.24 -2.77 -22.54
C HIS A 135 3.55 -2.39 -21.84
N PRO A 136 4.70 -2.47 -22.55
CA PRO A 136 6.01 -2.15 -21.96
C PRO A 136 6.16 -0.73 -21.39
N LYS A 137 5.34 0.23 -21.84
CA LYS A 137 5.36 1.64 -21.40
C LYS A 137 4.30 2.00 -20.36
N ASP A 138 3.57 1.01 -19.84
CA ASP A 138 2.47 1.28 -18.91
C ASP A 138 2.92 1.92 -17.61
N PHE A 139 4.16 1.65 -17.16
CA PHE A 139 4.73 2.29 -15.99
C PHE A 139 4.89 3.80 -16.18
N GLU A 140 5.58 4.22 -17.25
CA GLU A 140 5.87 5.62 -17.54
C GLU A 140 4.58 6.39 -17.84
N GLU A 141 3.63 5.78 -18.55
CA GLU A 141 2.31 6.37 -18.79
C GLU A 141 1.50 6.50 -17.50
N SER A 142 1.56 5.51 -16.60
CA SER A 142 0.87 5.58 -15.32
C SER A 142 1.42 6.69 -14.44
N LEU A 143 2.75 6.87 -14.39
CA LEU A 143 3.37 7.99 -13.67
C LEU A 143 2.87 9.35 -14.20
N ARG A 144 2.89 9.54 -15.51
CA ARG A 144 2.44 10.78 -16.17
C ARG A 144 0.96 11.08 -15.91
N ILE A 145 0.10 10.06 -15.94
CA ILE A 145 -1.35 10.23 -15.71
C ILE A 145 -1.63 10.57 -14.24
N LEU A 146 -0.89 9.96 -13.31
CA LEU A 146 -1.13 10.12 -11.87
C LEU A 146 -0.46 11.36 -11.27
N GLU A 147 0.57 11.89 -11.94
CA GLU A 147 1.32 13.07 -11.51
C GLU A 147 0.40 14.28 -11.33
N GLY A 148 0.52 14.93 -10.18
CA GLY A 148 -0.29 16.08 -9.80
C GLY A 148 -1.69 15.71 -9.30
N GLY A 149 -2.28 14.60 -9.73
CA GLY A 149 -3.61 14.14 -9.28
C GLY A 149 -3.57 13.30 -8.00
N PHE A 150 -2.81 12.20 -8.04
CA PHE A 150 -2.71 11.23 -6.94
C PHE A 150 -1.31 11.20 -6.32
N ILE A 151 -0.29 11.37 -7.17
CA ILE A 151 1.12 11.31 -6.76
C ILE A 151 1.81 12.63 -7.07
N GLY A 152 2.77 12.99 -6.22
CA GLY A 152 3.74 14.04 -6.51
C GLY A 152 5.10 13.42 -6.81
N LEU A 153 5.72 13.86 -7.90
CA LEU A 153 7.11 13.53 -8.23
C LEU A 153 8.04 14.62 -7.70
N GLY A 154 9.17 14.22 -7.13
CA GLY A 154 10.17 15.13 -6.59
C GLY A 154 11.56 14.54 -6.73
N GLY A 155 12.38 15.09 -7.62
CA GLY A 155 13.64 14.46 -8.02
C GLY A 155 13.38 13.06 -8.58
N GLU A 156 14.05 12.05 -8.02
CA GLU A 156 13.88 10.63 -8.39
C GLU A 156 12.89 9.90 -7.46
N THR A 157 12.01 10.62 -6.76
CA THR A 157 11.07 10.02 -5.79
C THR A 157 9.61 10.28 -6.14
N ALA A 158 8.77 9.27 -5.90
CA ALA A 158 7.31 9.34 -6.01
C ALA A 158 6.68 9.19 -4.62
N ARG A 159 5.61 9.95 -4.36
CA ARG A 159 4.83 9.88 -3.10
C ARG A 159 3.39 10.30 -3.34
N PHE A 160 2.46 9.87 -2.49
CA PHE A 160 1.09 10.40 -2.52
C PHE A 160 1.07 11.92 -2.29
N ILE A 161 0.22 12.61 -3.04
CA ILE A 161 0.09 14.06 -2.94
C ILE A 161 -0.49 14.51 -1.59
N ASN A 162 -1.34 13.67 -0.99
CA ASN A 162 -2.02 13.94 0.27
C ASN A 162 -2.21 12.63 1.07
N PRO A 163 -2.06 12.63 2.42
CA PRO A 163 -2.37 11.48 3.26
C PRO A 163 -3.73 10.84 3.01
N SER A 164 -4.76 11.65 2.72
CA SER A 164 -6.12 11.15 2.44
C SER A 164 -6.23 10.19 1.26
N VAL A 165 -5.32 10.27 0.27
CA VAL A 165 -5.27 9.28 -0.83
C VAL A 165 -4.83 7.92 -0.28
N ARG A 166 -3.85 7.92 0.63
CA ARG A 166 -3.36 6.71 1.27
C ARG A 166 -4.40 6.13 2.22
N ASP A 167 -5.12 6.97 2.95
CA ASP A 167 -6.23 6.54 3.82
C ASP A 167 -7.34 5.86 2.99
N TYR A 168 -7.72 6.47 1.86
CA TYR A 168 -8.65 5.87 0.90
C TYR A 168 -8.16 4.50 0.41
N LEU A 169 -6.90 4.41 -0.08
CA LEU A 169 -6.33 3.14 -0.53
C LEU A 169 -6.25 2.11 0.59
N SER A 170 -6.03 2.55 1.83
CA SER A 170 -5.98 1.68 2.99
C SER A 170 -7.33 1.05 3.34
N GLU A 171 -8.44 1.66 2.95
CA GLU A 171 -9.78 1.08 3.05
C GLU A 171 -10.09 0.21 1.83
N TYR A 172 -9.77 0.72 0.63
CA TYR A 172 -9.98 0.00 -0.63
C TYR A 172 -9.22 -1.34 -0.70
N LEU A 173 -8.00 -1.39 -0.15
CA LEU A 173 -7.13 -2.57 -0.17
C LEU A 173 -7.39 -3.54 0.98
N ASP A 174 -8.35 -3.25 1.87
CA ASP A 174 -8.77 -4.14 2.96
C ASP A 174 -9.68 -5.26 2.43
N ASP A 175 -9.23 -5.94 1.37
CA ASP A 175 -9.90 -7.04 0.70
C ASP A 175 -8.98 -8.27 0.65
N LEU A 176 -9.46 -9.40 1.16
CA LEU A 176 -8.65 -10.61 1.26
C LEU A 176 -8.23 -11.14 -0.12
N ALA A 177 -9.08 -11.07 -1.15
CA ALA A 177 -8.72 -11.59 -2.46
C ALA A 177 -7.59 -10.77 -3.08
N MET A 178 -7.62 -9.45 -2.93
CA MET A 178 -6.52 -8.58 -3.34
C MET A 178 -5.24 -8.85 -2.53
N LEU A 179 -5.34 -9.00 -1.21
CA LEU A 179 -4.17 -9.26 -0.36
C LEU A 179 -3.51 -10.62 -0.65
N LEU A 180 -4.29 -11.65 -0.99
CA LEU A 180 -3.78 -12.94 -1.44
C LEU A 180 -3.04 -12.82 -2.77
N ASP A 181 -3.56 -12.02 -3.71
CA ASP A 181 -2.89 -11.73 -4.98
C ASP A 181 -1.55 -11.07 -4.75
N PHE A 182 -1.53 -10.01 -3.94
CA PHE A 182 -0.31 -9.30 -3.58
C PHE A 182 0.71 -10.22 -2.92
N ALA A 183 0.30 -11.00 -1.91
CA ALA A 183 1.17 -11.93 -1.20
C ALA A 183 1.86 -12.95 -2.13
N SER A 184 1.21 -13.32 -3.25
CA SER A 184 1.77 -14.28 -4.21
C SER A 184 2.86 -13.72 -5.13
N VAL A 185 2.99 -12.40 -5.25
CA VAL A 185 3.93 -11.73 -6.18
C VAL A 185 4.79 -10.66 -5.53
N CYS A 186 5.13 -10.84 -4.24
CA CYS A 186 5.95 -9.88 -3.51
C CYS A 186 7.34 -9.68 -4.16
N PRO A 187 7.69 -8.45 -4.57
CA PRO A 187 8.99 -8.15 -5.18
C PRO A 187 10.14 -8.11 -4.17
N THR A 188 9.85 -7.73 -2.92
CA THR A 188 10.83 -7.53 -1.85
C THR A 188 10.29 -8.03 -0.52
N ALA A 189 11.18 -8.25 0.45
CA ALA A 189 10.76 -8.66 1.79
C ALA A 189 10.07 -7.52 2.56
N GLU A 190 10.49 -6.27 2.35
CA GLU A 190 9.82 -5.07 2.87
C GLU A 190 8.37 -5.01 2.41
N TRP A 191 8.13 -5.20 1.12
CA TRP A 191 6.79 -5.16 0.54
C TRP A 191 5.92 -6.29 1.07
N ALA A 192 6.46 -7.50 1.20
CA ALA A 192 5.76 -8.62 1.83
C ALA A 192 5.40 -8.34 3.29
N GLY A 193 6.31 -7.71 4.05
CA GLY A 193 6.05 -7.25 5.40
C GLY A 193 4.90 -6.25 5.47
N LYS A 194 4.83 -5.30 4.52
CA LYS A 194 3.76 -4.30 4.44
C LYS A 194 2.41 -4.89 4.08
N VAL A 195 2.35 -5.86 3.17
CA VAL A 195 1.10 -6.60 2.87
C VAL A 195 0.65 -7.39 4.10
N TRP A 196 1.57 -8.06 4.79
CA TRP A 196 1.27 -8.81 6.02
C TRP A 196 0.76 -7.90 7.14
N GLU A 197 1.45 -6.79 7.40
CA GLU A 197 1.06 -5.79 8.40
C GLU A 197 -0.35 -5.25 8.12
N HIS A 198 -0.61 -4.87 6.85
CA HIS A 198 -1.90 -4.35 6.45
C HIS A 198 -3.03 -5.38 6.62
N GLY A 199 -2.85 -6.60 6.09
CA GLY A 199 -3.87 -7.64 6.18
C GLY A 199 -4.11 -8.16 7.60
N THR A 200 -3.18 -7.93 8.53
CA THR A 200 -3.33 -8.38 9.94
C THR A 200 -3.68 -7.26 10.91
N ARG A 201 -3.81 -6.00 10.44
CA ARG A 201 -4.14 -4.83 11.28
C ARG A 201 -5.50 -4.97 11.96
N ASN A 202 -6.48 -5.48 11.23
CA ASN A 202 -7.82 -5.78 11.69
C ASN A 202 -7.81 -7.26 12.03
N ILE A 203 -8.06 -7.61 13.30
CA ILE A 203 -8.00 -9.00 13.76
C ILE A 203 -9.11 -9.79 13.05
N GLY A 204 -8.78 -10.36 11.89
CA GLY A 204 -9.61 -11.32 11.19
C GLY A 204 -9.66 -12.64 11.96
N ALA A 205 -10.66 -13.47 11.65
CA ALA A 205 -10.73 -14.84 12.18
C ALA A 205 -9.38 -15.57 11.95
N PRO A 206 -8.93 -16.49 12.83
CA PRO A 206 -7.65 -17.19 12.67
C PRO A 206 -7.45 -17.80 11.26
N SER A 207 -8.53 -18.28 10.63
CA SER A 207 -8.52 -18.80 9.26
C SER A 207 -8.11 -17.78 8.19
N TYR A 208 -8.41 -16.49 8.39
CA TYR A 208 -7.97 -15.39 7.52
C TYR A 208 -6.45 -15.29 7.52
N LYS A 209 -5.84 -15.21 8.71
CA LYS A 209 -4.38 -15.02 8.86
C LYS A 209 -3.61 -16.22 8.32
N SER A 210 -4.12 -17.43 8.56
CA SER A 210 -3.54 -18.65 7.98
C SER A 210 -3.55 -18.60 6.45
N ARG A 211 -4.69 -18.22 5.83
CA ARG A 211 -4.79 -18.11 4.37
C ARG A 211 -3.82 -17.08 3.80
N LEU A 212 -3.73 -15.92 4.43
CA LEU A 212 -2.81 -14.87 4.01
C LEU A 212 -1.34 -15.32 4.14
N ALA A 213 -0.97 -15.94 5.27
CA ALA A 213 0.38 -16.47 5.49
C ALA A 213 0.76 -17.54 4.45
N LEU A 214 -0.18 -18.40 4.07
CA LEU A 214 0.04 -19.43 3.04
C LEU A 214 0.25 -18.85 1.64
N ALA A 215 -0.34 -17.69 1.32
CA ALA A 215 -0.16 -17.05 0.02
C ALA A 215 1.27 -16.56 -0.22
N PHE A 216 2.06 -16.33 0.83
CA PHE A 216 3.46 -15.94 0.70
C PHE A 216 4.42 -17.11 0.39
N ILE A 217 3.98 -18.37 0.42
CA ILE A 217 4.86 -19.55 0.36
C ILE A 217 5.84 -19.49 -0.82
N ASP A 218 5.36 -19.12 -1.99
CA ASP A 218 6.15 -19.12 -3.22
C ASP A 218 7.20 -18.00 -3.24
N THR A 219 7.04 -16.98 -2.39
CA THR A 219 7.97 -15.86 -2.25
C THR A 219 9.12 -16.15 -1.27
N ILE A 220 8.93 -17.08 -0.34
CA ILE A 220 9.92 -17.41 0.73
C ILE A 220 11.31 -17.77 0.17
N PRO A 221 11.44 -18.62 -0.88
CA PRO A 221 12.76 -18.97 -1.41
C PRO A 221 13.56 -17.76 -1.93
N ALA A 222 12.88 -16.71 -2.39
CA ALA A 222 13.51 -15.49 -2.88
C ALA A 222 14.11 -14.65 -1.73
N PHE A 223 13.55 -14.70 -0.52
CA PHE A 223 14.01 -13.90 0.63
C PHE A 223 15.45 -14.18 1.01
N LEU A 224 15.98 -15.36 0.69
CA LEU A 224 17.39 -15.70 0.87
C LEU A 224 18.34 -14.94 -0.07
N ARG A 225 17.85 -14.63 -1.27
CA ARG A 225 18.64 -14.10 -2.38
C ARG A 225 18.46 -12.60 -2.54
N LEU A 226 17.37 -12.04 -2.02
CA LEU A 226 17.09 -10.61 -2.09
C LEU A 226 18.20 -9.82 -1.38
N PRO A 227 18.85 -8.86 -2.06
CA PRO A 227 19.87 -8.03 -1.46
C PRO A 227 19.26 -7.14 -0.36
N VAL A 228 20.02 -6.89 0.69
CA VAL A 228 19.64 -5.93 1.76
C VAL A 228 20.29 -4.57 1.51
N TRP A 229 21.46 -4.57 0.86
CA TRP A 229 22.27 -3.39 0.64
C TRP A 229 22.54 -3.19 -0.85
N SER A 230 22.61 -1.92 -1.27
CA SER A 230 23.09 -1.51 -2.59
C SER A 230 24.06 -0.35 -2.45
N THR A 231 24.85 -0.08 -3.49
CA THR A 231 25.65 1.14 -3.59
C THR A 231 24.77 2.30 -4.02
N ARG A 232 24.94 3.47 -3.39
CA ARG A 232 24.19 4.67 -3.78
C ARG A 232 24.59 5.13 -5.19
N LYS A 233 23.61 5.43 -6.05
CA LYS A 233 23.85 5.95 -7.42
C LYS A 233 24.81 7.14 -7.46
N ARG A 234 24.63 8.10 -6.55
CA ARG A 234 25.40 9.36 -6.52
C ARG A 234 26.68 9.27 -5.68
N SER A 235 26.92 8.15 -5.00
CA SER A 235 28.09 7.96 -4.14
C SER A 235 28.42 6.48 -4.04
N PRO A 236 29.10 5.91 -5.06
CA PRO A 236 29.33 4.46 -5.17
C PRO A 236 30.12 3.85 -4.00
N LEU A 237 30.88 4.67 -3.26
CA LEU A 237 31.61 4.28 -2.05
C LEU A 237 30.72 4.20 -0.80
N SER A 238 29.46 4.60 -0.89
CA SER A 238 28.48 4.54 0.20
C SER A 238 27.41 3.50 -0.07
N LEU A 239 27.05 2.76 0.98
CA LEU A 239 25.99 1.77 0.94
C LEU A 239 24.65 2.40 1.39
N GLU A 240 23.57 1.87 0.88
CA GLU A 240 22.21 2.14 1.33
C GLU A 240 21.44 0.84 1.55
N VAL A 241 20.52 0.86 2.51
CA VAL A 241 19.59 -0.24 2.75
C VAL A 241 18.49 -0.17 1.69
N ILE A 242 18.30 -1.24 0.94
CA ILE A 242 17.31 -1.33 -0.14
C ILE A 242 16.19 -2.35 0.12
N ASP A 243 16.25 -3.06 1.24
CA ASP A 243 15.21 -4.01 1.65
C ASP A 243 15.30 -4.34 3.15
N MET A 244 14.32 -5.09 3.65
CA MET A 244 14.20 -5.55 5.03
C MET A 244 15.44 -6.33 5.51
N ALA A 245 15.89 -6.05 6.74
CA ALA A 245 17.05 -6.70 7.34
C ALA A 245 16.82 -8.20 7.56
N GLN A 246 17.89 -8.99 7.58
CA GLN A 246 17.78 -10.45 7.73
C GLN A 246 17.08 -10.88 9.02
N SER A 247 17.31 -10.19 10.14
CA SER A 247 16.62 -10.44 11.41
C SER A 247 15.11 -10.19 11.32
N GLU A 248 14.70 -9.15 10.60
CA GLU A 248 13.30 -8.82 10.37
C GLU A 248 12.63 -9.82 9.42
N ARG A 249 13.34 -10.27 8.37
CA ARG A 249 12.88 -11.35 7.50
C ARG A 249 12.60 -12.62 8.30
N ILE A 250 13.49 -12.98 9.23
CA ILE A 250 13.28 -14.13 10.13
C ILE A 250 12.03 -13.93 11.00
N ARG A 251 11.86 -12.74 11.59
CA ARG A 251 10.66 -12.44 12.41
C ARG A 251 9.37 -12.56 11.58
N LEU A 252 9.38 -12.05 10.35
CA LEU A 252 8.24 -12.15 9.43
C LEU A 252 7.89 -13.62 9.13
N LEU A 253 8.88 -14.44 8.81
CA LEU A 253 8.68 -15.88 8.59
C LEU A 253 8.14 -16.60 9.83
N LEU A 254 8.62 -16.22 11.03
CA LEU A 254 8.10 -16.78 12.29
C LEU A 254 6.64 -16.38 12.52
N SER A 255 6.25 -15.14 12.21
CA SER A 255 4.84 -14.72 12.32
C SER A 255 3.94 -15.51 11.37
N TRP A 256 4.39 -15.77 10.14
CA TRP A 256 3.63 -16.61 9.20
C TRP A 256 3.54 -18.07 9.68
N GLY A 257 4.63 -18.59 10.25
CA GLY A 257 4.67 -19.93 10.83
C GLY A 257 3.74 -20.12 12.04
N ALA A 258 3.58 -19.08 12.87
CA ALA A 258 2.69 -19.12 14.02
C ALA A 258 1.21 -19.21 13.60
N GLU A 259 0.82 -18.44 12.59
CA GLU A 259 -0.57 -18.39 12.10
C GLU A 259 -0.94 -19.61 11.24
N THR A 260 0.05 -20.40 10.80
CA THR A 260 -0.16 -21.65 10.05
C THR A 260 0.04 -22.91 10.89
N SER A 261 0.41 -22.76 12.16
CA SER A 261 0.55 -23.87 13.10
C SER A 261 -0.81 -24.25 13.68
N ASP A 262 -1.18 -25.52 13.54
CA ASP A 262 -2.30 -26.09 14.28
C ASP A 262 -2.05 -25.88 15.79
N PRO A 263 -2.94 -25.23 16.55
CA PRO A 263 -2.74 -24.96 17.98
C PRO A 263 -2.44 -26.22 18.83
N GLY A 264 -2.70 -27.43 18.30
CA GLY A 264 -2.31 -28.70 18.91
C GLY A 264 -0.87 -29.17 18.68
N SER A 265 -0.06 -28.50 17.84
CA SER A 265 1.25 -29.00 17.38
C SER A 265 2.48 -28.51 18.16
N LEU A 266 2.28 -27.60 19.13
CA LEU A 266 3.34 -27.04 19.98
C LEU A 266 3.51 -27.74 21.34
N LYS A 267 2.75 -28.80 21.63
CA LYS A 267 3.12 -29.72 22.71
C LYS A 267 4.17 -30.71 22.16
N PRO A 268 5.29 -30.96 22.87
CA PRO A 268 6.20 -32.04 22.50
C PRO A 268 5.38 -33.33 22.52
N ARG A 269 5.07 -33.89 21.33
CA ARG A 269 4.33 -35.14 21.24
C ARG A 269 5.19 -36.25 21.83
N SER A 270 4.90 -36.62 23.07
CA SER A 270 5.10 -37.99 23.52
C SER A 270 4.34 -38.90 22.55
N ARG A 271 4.99 -39.98 22.14
CA ARG A 271 4.45 -40.97 21.19
C ARG A 271 3.09 -41.50 21.67
N SER A 272 2.05 -41.40 20.85
CA SER A 272 1.15 -42.54 20.53
C SER A 272 0.02 -42.16 19.56
N HIS A 273 -0.14 -43.04 18.56
CA HIS A 273 -1.32 -43.52 17.81
C HIS A 273 -2.49 -42.60 17.39
N ALA A 274 -2.63 -42.52 16.05
CA ALA A 274 -3.82 -42.68 15.19
C ALA A 274 -5.18 -42.05 15.59
N ASN A 275 -5.72 -41.16 14.75
CA ASN A 275 -6.81 -41.46 13.80
C ASN A 275 -7.28 -40.23 12.98
N HIS A 276 -7.96 -40.56 11.88
CA HIS A 276 -8.36 -39.83 10.68
C HIS A 276 -9.06 -38.46 10.81
N LEU A 277 -8.86 -37.57 9.82
CA LEU A 277 -9.86 -37.15 8.83
C LEU A 277 -9.22 -36.18 7.81
N THR A 278 -9.22 -36.60 6.55
CA THR A 278 -8.72 -35.89 5.36
C THR A 278 -9.89 -35.25 4.62
N THR A 279 -9.87 -33.93 4.44
CA THR A 279 -10.75 -33.26 3.47
C THR A 279 -9.88 -32.66 2.36
N THR A 280 -10.02 -33.23 1.17
CA THR A 280 -9.31 -32.87 -0.05
C THR A 280 -10.12 -31.88 -0.88
N VAL A 281 -9.51 -30.74 -1.22
CA VAL A 281 -9.79 -30.00 -2.46
C VAL A 281 -8.43 -29.87 -3.15
N SER A 282 -8.32 -30.44 -4.36
CA SER A 282 -7.12 -30.49 -5.22
C SER A 282 -5.79 -30.93 -4.55
N GLY A 283 -5.60 -32.25 -4.46
CA GLY A 283 -4.27 -32.88 -4.63
C GLY A 283 -3.20 -32.78 -3.54
N TRP A 284 -3.33 -31.94 -2.50
CA TRP A 284 -2.29 -31.81 -1.47
C TRP A 284 -2.90 -31.53 -0.09
N THR A 285 -2.59 -32.36 0.92
CA THR A 285 -3.13 -32.22 2.30
C THR A 285 -2.51 -31.02 3.03
N VAL A 286 -3.30 -30.34 3.87
CA VAL A 286 -2.88 -29.19 4.71
C VAL A 286 -1.61 -29.48 5.55
N SER A 287 -1.39 -30.74 5.91
CA SER A 287 -0.19 -31.21 6.63
C SER A 287 1.08 -31.26 5.78
N GLY A 288 0.96 -31.40 4.45
CA GLY A 288 2.08 -31.30 3.49
C GLY A 288 2.54 -29.85 3.29
N TRP A 289 1.59 -28.92 3.23
CA TRP A 289 1.85 -27.48 3.12
C TRP A 289 2.51 -26.89 4.37
N TYR A 290 2.05 -27.30 5.56
CA TYR A 290 2.68 -26.96 6.84
C TYR A 290 4.16 -27.38 6.90
N ARG A 291 4.47 -28.61 6.44
CA ARG A 291 5.87 -29.06 6.36
C ARG A 291 6.67 -28.25 5.35
N SER A 292 6.07 -27.81 4.25
CA SER A 292 6.75 -27.02 3.23
C SER A 292 7.13 -25.62 3.73
N LEU A 293 6.19 -24.87 4.32
CA LEU A 293 6.47 -23.53 4.87
C LEU A 293 7.45 -23.62 6.03
N LYS A 294 7.26 -24.56 6.96
CA LYS A 294 8.16 -24.77 8.10
C LYS A 294 9.55 -25.22 7.65
N ARG A 295 9.67 -26.13 6.67
CA ARG A 295 10.97 -26.58 6.14
C ARG A 295 11.65 -25.47 5.34
N SER A 296 10.92 -24.76 4.49
CA SER A 296 11.43 -23.63 3.71
C SER A 296 11.92 -22.50 4.62
N ALA A 297 11.10 -22.10 5.60
CA ALA A 297 11.48 -21.10 6.60
C ALA A 297 12.66 -21.55 7.48
N ILE A 298 12.67 -22.80 7.98
CA ILE A 298 13.80 -23.31 8.79
C ILE A 298 15.09 -23.37 7.98
N LEU A 299 15.04 -23.89 6.75
CA LEU A 299 16.20 -23.93 5.86
C LEU A 299 16.70 -22.51 5.58
N THR A 300 15.78 -21.59 5.30
CA THR A 300 16.09 -20.18 5.09
C THR A 300 16.75 -19.54 6.32
N ILE A 301 16.20 -19.74 7.52
CA ILE A 301 16.76 -19.25 8.78
C ILE A 301 18.17 -19.81 9.02
N LEU A 302 18.37 -21.11 8.80
CA LEU A 302 19.67 -21.77 8.94
C LEU A 302 20.70 -21.25 7.92
N GLU A 303 20.29 -21.03 6.68
CA GLU A 303 21.15 -20.51 5.60
C GLU A 303 21.54 -19.04 5.86
N ILE A 304 20.58 -18.20 6.28
CA ILE A 304 20.83 -16.80 6.67
C ILE A 304 21.82 -16.75 7.82
N SER A 305 21.60 -17.57 8.85
CA SER A 305 22.48 -17.66 10.01
C SER A 305 23.88 -18.11 9.60
N ARG A 306 24.01 -19.12 8.74
CA ARG A 306 25.31 -19.59 8.21
C ARG A 306 26.01 -18.52 7.37
N SER A 307 25.29 -17.81 6.52
CA SER A 307 25.82 -16.73 5.67
C SER A 307 26.33 -15.57 6.52
N TYR A 308 25.54 -15.14 7.51
CA TYR A 308 25.94 -14.11 8.48
C TYR A 308 27.24 -14.49 9.22
N TRP A 309 27.32 -15.71 9.76
CA TRP A 309 28.52 -16.18 10.46
C TRP A 309 29.74 -16.35 9.54
N ARG A 310 29.55 -16.68 8.24
CA ARG A 310 30.64 -16.70 7.25
C ARG A 310 31.18 -15.29 7.00
N SER A 311 30.32 -14.30 6.80
CA SER A 311 30.72 -12.90 6.60
C SER A 311 31.44 -12.32 7.83
N VAL A 312 30.94 -12.61 9.03
CA VAL A 312 31.60 -12.20 10.30
C VAL A 312 32.97 -12.84 10.47
N ARG A 313 33.15 -14.11 10.08
CA ARG A 313 34.46 -14.78 10.11
C ARG A 313 35.45 -14.22 9.10
N LEU A 314 35.00 -13.81 7.92
CA LEU A 314 35.84 -13.18 6.91
C LEU A 314 36.31 -11.79 7.33
N LEU A 315 35.46 -11.02 8.00
CA LEU A 315 35.81 -9.70 8.57
C LEU A 315 36.80 -9.79 9.74
N LYS A 316 36.79 -10.89 10.51
CA LYS A 316 37.77 -11.12 11.60
C LYS A 316 39.13 -11.67 11.15
N ARG A 317 39.27 -12.03 9.87
CA ARG A 317 40.52 -12.57 9.27
C ARG A 317 41.30 -11.53 8.47
N ARG A 318 40.79 -10.30 8.37
CA ARG A 318 41.50 -9.12 7.91
C ARG A 318 41.85 -8.25 9.11
#